data_AF-A0A1Y3BC37-F1
#
_entry.id   AF-A0A1Y3BC37-F1
#
_cell.length_a   1.000
_cell.length_b   1.000
_cell.length_c   1.000
_cell.angle_alpha   90.00
_cell.angle_beta   90.00
_cell.angle_gamma   90.00
#
_symmetry.space_group_name_H-M   'P 1'
#
loop_
_entity.id
_entity.type
_entity.pdbx_description
1 polymer ?
#
loop_
_entity_poly.entity_id
_entity_poly.type
_entity_poly.pdbx_seq_one_letter_code
_entity_poly.pdbx_strand_id
1 'polypeptide(L)'
;MDVNYQQELCSALNISTDELTRSHSIWRFNVLHVRGLDALTSEDVYQYFQRKPQSIEWLSNITCNVTFECINEAFESLISIAKAIIIDKNDTDWRENSLGVKGAEKLNLDVQISDKLEIPVPRNYRYVMGEKHPKAKTILIRFATINDRKANQQVPDKAPNE
;
A
#
# COMPACT_ATOMS: atom_id res chain seq x y z
N MET A 1 -19.59 -15.79 12.31
CA MET A 1 -18.15 -15.89 12.60
C MET A 1 -17.63 -14.48 12.64
N ASP A 2 -16.91 -14.11 13.70
CA ASP A 2 -16.22 -12.83 13.75
C ASP A 2 -15.04 -12.89 12.77
N VAL A 3 -15.07 -12.09 11.71
CA VAL A 3 -14.04 -12.14 10.67
C VAL A 3 -12.78 -11.47 11.22
N ASN A 4 -11.67 -12.20 11.31
CA ASN A 4 -10.38 -11.59 11.62
C ASN A 4 -9.87 -10.83 10.39
N TYR A 5 -10.37 -9.61 10.21
CA TYR A 5 -10.13 -8.81 9.01
C TYR A 5 -8.64 -8.53 8.76
N GLN A 6 -7.80 -8.51 9.81
CA GLN A 6 -6.35 -8.31 9.66
C GLN A 6 -5.71 -9.50 8.94
N GLN A 7 -6.05 -10.73 9.34
CA GLN A 7 -5.56 -11.94 8.68
C GLN A 7 -6.08 -12.06 7.24
N GLU A 8 -7.34 -11.71 7.01
CA GLU A 8 -7.91 -11.73 5.66
C GLU A 8 -7.27 -10.66 4.77
N LEU A 9 -6.95 -9.48 5.31
CA LEU A 9 -6.31 -8.40 4.55
C LEU A 9 -4.85 -8.72 4.24
N CYS A 10 -4.11 -9.32 5.19
CA CYS A 10 -2.80 -9.88 4.93
C CYS A 10 -2.86 -10.92 3.80
N SER A 11 -3.79 -11.87 3.89
CA SER A 11 -3.98 -12.91 2.87
C SER A 11 -4.30 -12.29 1.50
N ALA A 12 -5.21 -11.31 1.45
CA ALA A 12 -5.57 -10.55 0.25
C ALA A 12 -4.36 -9.84 -0.38
N LEU A 13 -3.43 -9.35 0.44
CA LEU A 13 -2.19 -8.73 -0.01
C LEU A 13 -1.03 -9.72 -0.23
N ASN A 14 -1.32 -11.02 -0.17
CA ASN A 14 -0.32 -12.09 -0.27
C ASN A 14 0.80 -11.96 0.77
N ILE A 15 0.45 -11.47 1.97
CA ILE A 15 1.31 -11.41 3.14
C ILE A 15 0.95 -12.59 4.03
N SER A 16 1.94 -13.39 4.41
CA SER A 16 1.72 -14.52 5.31
C SER A 16 1.24 -14.03 6.68
N THR A 17 0.25 -14.70 7.26
CA THR A 17 -0.38 -14.24 8.52
C THR A 17 0.55 -14.34 9.73
N ASP A 18 1.62 -15.13 9.65
CA ASP A 18 2.67 -15.20 10.67
C ASP A 18 3.61 -13.98 10.64
N GLU A 19 3.61 -13.17 9.57
CA GLU A 19 4.38 -11.92 9.53
C GLU A 19 3.95 -10.94 10.63
N LEU A 20 2.67 -10.94 11.01
CA LEU A 20 2.12 -10.05 12.04
C LEU A 20 2.77 -10.25 13.41
N THR A 21 3.24 -11.47 13.70
CA THR A 21 3.85 -11.83 14.99
C THR A 21 5.34 -12.09 14.88
N ARG A 22 5.91 -12.00 13.67
CA ARG A 22 7.33 -12.28 13.42
C ARG A 22 8.20 -11.15 13.95
N SER A 23 9.16 -11.50 14.81
CA SER A 23 10.11 -10.55 15.43
C SER A 23 10.97 -9.77 14.43
N HIS A 24 11.28 -10.37 13.28
CA HIS A 24 12.08 -9.75 12.22
C HIS A 24 11.30 -9.71 10.91
N SER A 25 10.06 -9.20 10.95
CA SER A 25 9.30 -8.94 9.72
C SER A 25 9.93 -7.80 8.92
N ILE A 26 9.92 -7.94 7.58
CA ILE A 26 10.26 -6.83 6.69
C ILE A 26 9.13 -5.80 6.62
N TRP A 27 7.92 -6.15 7.06
CA TRP A 27 6.73 -5.33 6.98
C TRP A 27 6.62 -4.41 8.19
N ARG A 28 6.26 -3.16 7.92
CA ARG A 28 5.97 -2.13 8.92
C ARG A 28 4.47 -1.98 9.00
N PHE A 29 3.80 -2.84 9.77
CA PHE A 29 2.34 -2.91 9.79
C PHE A 29 1.62 -1.67 10.34
N ASN A 30 2.32 -0.74 10.97
CA ASN A 30 1.78 0.58 11.34
C ASN A 30 2.02 1.67 10.29
N VAL A 31 2.59 1.33 9.13
CA VAL A 31 2.94 2.27 8.06
C VAL A 31 2.33 1.81 6.74
N LEU A 32 1.61 2.71 6.08
CA LEU A 32 1.08 2.50 4.74
C LEU A 32 1.96 3.20 3.71
N HIS A 33 2.42 2.46 2.72
CA HIS A 33 3.07 3.00 1.54
C HIS A 33 2.01 3.36 0.50
N VAL A 34 1.97 4.63 0.09
CA VAL A 34 0.94 5.20 -0.78
C VAL A 34 1.58 5.71 -2.07
N ARG A 35 0.98 5.39 -3.21
CA ARG A 35 1.42 5.79 -4.56
C ARG A 35 0.27 6.37 -5.39
N GLY A 36 0.61 7.25 -6.33
CA GLY A 36 -0.35 7.89 -7.25
C GLY A 36 -0.75 9.28 -6.79
N LEU A 37 0.20 9.99 -6.17
CA LEU A 37 -0.01 11.23 -5.45
C LEU A 37 0.49 12.48 -6.21
N ASP A 38 0.67 12.38 -7.54
CA ASP A 38 1.34 13.38 -8.38
C ASP A 38 0.82 14.83 -8.22
N ALA A 39 -0.47 14.99 -7.92
CA ALA A 39 -1.14 16.28 -7.74
C ALA A 39 -1.68 16.50 -6.31
N LEU A 40 -1.27 15.65 -5.35
CA LEU A 40 -1.74 15.71 -3.96
C LEU A 40 -0.69 16.35 -3.07
N THR A 41 -1.17 17.16 -2.12
CA THR A 41 -0.36 17.74 -1.05
C THR A 41 -0.40 16.87 0.21
N SER A 42 0.43 17.17 1.22
CA SER A 42 0.34 16.50 2.52
C SER A 42 -1.05 16.66 3.16
N GLU A 43 -1.70 17.82 3.00
CA GLU A 43 -3.04 18.05 3.54
C GLU A 43 -4.08 17.17 2.85
N ASP A 44 -4.00 17.04 1.53
CA ASP A 44 -4.88 16.13 0.78
C ASP A 44 -4.71 14.68 1.27
N VAL A 45 -3.47 14.25 1.54
CA VAL A 45 -3.19 12.90 2.07
C VAL A 45 -3.69 12.73 3.51
N TYR A 46 -3.52 13.72 4.38
CA TYR A 46 -4.09 13.67 5.74
C TYR A 46 -5.62 13.55 5.73
N GLN A 47 -6.28 14.28 4.83
CA GLN A 47 -7.75 14.26 4.68
C GLN A 47 -8.28 13.01 3.98
N TYR A 48 -7.44 12.33 3.20
CA TYR A 48 -7.81 11.12 2.49
C TYR A 48 -8.10 9.94 3.42
N PHE A 49 -7.39 9.86 4.56
CA PHE A 49 -7.63 8.84 5.57
C PHE A 49 -8.67 9.32 6.59
N GLN A 50 -9.68 8.49 6.87
CA GLN A 50 -10.72 8.80 7.87
C GLN A 50 -10.13 8.99 9.27
N ARG A 51 -9.17 8.14 9.64
CA ARG A 51 -8.38 8.29 10.86
C ARG A 51 -7.13 9.10 10.54
N LYS A 52 -6.87 10.12 11.36
CA LYS A 52 -5.73 11.03 11.16
C LYS A 52 -4.40 10.27 11.29
N PRO A 53 -3.56 10.25 10.25
CA PRO A 53 -2.19 9.74 10.35
C PRO A 53 -1.36 10.47 11.41
N GLN A 54 -0.42 9.75 12.03
CA GLN A 54 0.58 10.31 12.93
C GLN A 54 1.60 11.17 12.17
N SER A 55 2.06 10.70 11.01
CA SER A 55 3.00 11.44 10.17
C SER A 55 2.97 10.99 8.71
N ILE A 56 3.51 11.85 7.83
CA ILE A 56 3.69 11.57 6.40
C ILE A 56 5.15 11.83 6.04
N GLU A 57 5.80 10.87 5.39
CA GLU A 57 7.15 10.97 4.85
C GLU A 57 7.11 10.82 3.32
N TRP A 58 7.40 11.90 2.59
CA TRP A 58 7.48 11.86 1.14
C TRP A 58 8.77 11.18 0.66
N LEU A 59 8.61 10.11 -0.12
CA LEU A 59 9.72 9.36 -0.71
C LEU A 59 10.06 9.85 -2.13
N SER A 60 9.05 10.37 -2.84
CA SER A 60 9.16 11.01 -4.15
C SER A 60 8.01 12.01 -4.33
N ASN A 61 7.86 12.59 -5.53
CA ASN A 61 6.72 13.43 -5.88
C ASN A 61 5.41 12.64 -6.09
N ILE A 62 5.46 11.31 -6.12
CA ILE A 62 4.28 10.46 -6.40
C ILE A 62 4.02 9.40 -5.33
N THR A 63 4.89 9.31 -4.32
CA THR A 63 4.82 8.30 -3.25
C THR A 63 5.19 8.86 -1.88
N CYS A 64 4.47 8.43 -0.85
CA CYS A 64 4.83 8.68 0.54
C CYS A 64 4.58 7.45 1.42
N ASN A 65 5.20 7.46 2.59
CA ASN A 65 4.81 6.60 3.70
C ASN A 65 3.91 7.39 4.66
N VAL A 66 2.85 6.76 5.13
CA VAL A 66 1.87 7.31 6.07
C VAL A 66 1.92 6.45 7.33
N THR A 67 2.36 7.03 8.44
CA THR A 67 2.55 6.32 9.72
C THR A 67 1.34 6.53 10.61
N PHE A 68 0.89 5.46 11.26
CA PHE A 68 -0.15 5.46 12.29
C PHE A 68 0.45 5.08 13.65
N GLU A 69 -0.26 5.42 14.72
CA GLU A 69 0.23 5.24 16.09
C GLU A 69 0.39 3.75 16.43
N CYS A 70 -0.48 2.90 15.90
CA CYS A 70 -0.38 1.46 16.06
C CYS A 70 -0.81 0.67 14.82
N ILE A 71 -0.58 -0.65 14.85
CA ILE A 71 -0.92 -1.57 13.77
C ILE A 71 -2.43 -1.54 13.48
N ASN A 72 -3.28 -1.58 14.52
CA ASN A 72 -4.73 -1.61 14.35
C ASN A 72 -5.24 -0.39 13.58
N GLU A 73 -4.70 0.79 13.87
CA GLU A 73 -5.09 2.02 13.17
C GLU A 73 -4.74 1.99 11.68
N ALA A 74 -3.56 1.48 11.32
CA ALA A 74 -3.16 1.34 9.92
C ALA A 74 -4.05 0.33 9.18
N PHE A 75 -4.38 -0.78 9.84
CA PHE A 75 -5.30 -1.79 9.31
C PHE A 75 -6.72 -1.23 9.10
N GLU A 76 -7.29 -0.57 10.10
CA GLU A 76 -8.59 0.13 10.01
C GLU A 76 -8.60 1.18 8.91
N SER A 77 -7.51 1.95 8.80
CA SER A 77 -7.37 3.01 7.80
C SER A 77 -7.26 2.45 6.40
N LEU A 78 -6.55 1.33 6.20
CA LEU A 78 -6.43 0.67 4.90
C LEU A 78 -7.76 0.03 4.47
N ILE A 79 -8.44 -0.70 5.37
CA ILE A 79 -9.69 -1.39 5.02
C ILE A 79 -10.83 -0.41 4.74
N SER A 80 -10.90 0.70 5.46
CA SER A 80 -11.98 1.70 5.29
C SER A 80 -11.99 2.37 3.92
N ILE A 81 -10.83 2.50 3.29
CA ILE A 81 -10.67 3.11 1.96
C ILE A 81 -10.49 2.07 0.84
N ALA A 82 -10.31 0.78 1.18
CA ALA A 82 -10.08 -0.27 0.22
C ALA A 82 -11.31 -0.46 -0.70
N LYS A 83 -11.09 -0.45 -2.02
CA LYS A 83 -12.13 -0.80 -3.00
C LYS A 83 -11.82 -2.08 -3.74
N ALA A 84 -10.57 -2.27 -4.14
CA ALA A 84 -10.17 -3.48 -4.85
C ALA A 84 -8.76 -3.94 -4.48
N ILE A 85 -8.54 -5.25 -4.57
CA ILE A 85 -7.19 -5.82 -4.60
C ILE A 85 -6.72 -5.84 -6.05
N ILE A 86 -5.48 -5.36 -6.28
CA ILE A 86 -4.87 -5.33 -7.60
C ILE A 86 -3.98 -6.56 -7.81
N ILE A 87 -4.27 -7.28 -8.91
CA ILE A 87 -3.45 -8.38 -9.42
C ILE A 87 -2.63 -7.91 -10.61
N ASP A 88 -1.34 -8.23 -10.63
CA ASP A 88 -0.57 -8.14 -11.88
C ASP A 88 -1.11 -9.15 -12.90
N LYS A 89 -1.32 -8.74 -14.15
CA LYS A 89 -1.83 -9.61 -15.22
C LYS A 89 -1.01 -10.88 -15.48
N ASN A 90 0.28 -10.85 -15.16
CA ASN A 90 1.20 -11.96 -15.40
C ASN A 90 1.24 -12.91 -14.20
N ASP A 91 0.52 -12.59 -13.12
CA ASP A 91 0.44 -13.41 -11.91
C ASP A 91 -0.76 -14.36 -11.98
N THR A 92 -0.65 -15.34 -12.89
CA THR A 92 -1.70 -16.33 -13.17
C THR A 92 -1.98 -17.22 -11.97
N ASP A 93 -0.95 -17.60 -11.22
CA ASP A 93 -1.06 -18.44 -10.03
C ASP A 93 -1.98 -17.80 -9.00
N TRP A 94 -1.82 -16.49 -8.79
CA TRP A 94 -2.66 -15.79 -7.82
C TRP A 94 -4.10 -15.64 -8.32
N ARG A 95 -4.29 -15.34 -9.61
CA ARG A 95 -5.60 -15.15 -10.23
C ARG A 95 -6.47 -16.40 -10.14
N GLU A 96 -5.88 -17.57 -10.29
CA GLU A 96 -6.65 -18.82 -10.45
C GLU A 96 -6.79 -19.62 -9.15
N ASN A 97 -5.87 -19.47 -8.18
CA ASN A 97 -5.82 -20.38 -7.02
C ASN A 97 -5.42 -19.73 -5.68
N SER A 98 -5.33 -18.40 -5.56
CA SER A 98 -4.78 -17.81 -4.32
C SER A 98 -5.74 -17.74 -3.15
N LEU A 99 -5.14 -17.84 -1.96
CA LEU A 99 -5.72 -17.37 -0.69
C LEU A 99 -6.08 -15.88 -0.73
N GLY A 100 -5.46 -15.10 -1.62
CA GLY A 100 -5.70 -13.67 -1.71
C GLY A 100 -7.04 -13.30 -2.32
N VAL A 101 -7.52 -14.02 -3.34
CA VAL A 101 -8.89 -13.85 -3.86
C VAL A 101 -9.91 -14.17 -2.77
N LYS A 102 -9.71 -15.28 -2.05
CA LYS A 102 -10.58 -15.66 -0.92
C LYS A 102 -10.57 -14.62 0.21
N GLY A 103 -9.41 -14.05 0.50
CA GLY A 103 -9.27 -12.96 1.48
C GLY A 103 -10.05 -11.71 1.04
N ALA A 104 -9.95 -11.32 -0.23
CA ALA A 104 -10.71 -10.21 -0.80
C ALA A 104 -12.23 -10.45 -0.72
N GLU A 105 -12.69 -11.65 -1.08
CA GLU A 105 -14.11 -12.05 -1.00
C GLU A 105 -14.66 -11.93 0.44
N LYS A 106 -13.92 -12.44 1.43
CA LYS A 106 -14.33 -12.35 2.84
C LYS A 106 -14.38 -10.92 3.38
N LEU A 107 -13.57 -10.03 2.80
CA LEU A 107 -13.56 -8.60 3.11
C LEU A 107 -14.53 -7.80 2.23
N ASN A 108 -15.26 -8.46 1.32
CA ASN A 108 -16.14 -7.82 0.35
C ASN A 108 -15.43 -6.76 -0.49
N LEU A 109 -14.19 -7.06 -0.90
CA LEU A 109 -13.37 -6.22 -1.78
C LEU A 109 -13.43 -6.76 -3.21
N ASP A 110 -13.48 -5.85 -4.17
CA ASP A 110 -13.37 -6.20 -5.58
C ASP A 110 -11.95 -6.71 -5.90
N VAL A 111 -11.80 -7.34 -7.06
CA VAL A 111 -10.51 -7.78 -7.58
C VAL A 111 -10.33 -7.22 -8.99
N GLN A 112 -9.23 -6.51 -9.23
CA GLN A 112 -8.95 -5.88 -10.52
C GLN A 112 -7.57 -6.26 -11.06
N ILE A 113 -7.48 -6.37 -12.38
CA ILE A 113 -6.24 -6.70 -13.10
C ILE A 113 -5.52 -5.40 -13.48
N SER A 114 -4.20 -5.36 -13.25
CA SER A 114 -3.31 -4.20 -13.44
C SER A 114 -3.41 -3.54 -14.81
N ASP A 115 -3.75 -4.28 -15.86
CA ASP A 115 -3.80 -3.80 -17.26
C ASP A 115 -4.82 -2.68 -17.48
N LYS A 116 -5.82 -2.64 -16.60
CA LYS A 116 -6.88 -1.64 -16.63
C LYS A 116 -6.47 -0.34 -15.94
N LEU A 117 -5.29 -0.31 -15.31
CA LEU A 117 -4.80 0.85 -14.57
C LEU A 117 -3.94 1.75 -15.45
N GLU A 118 -4.13 3.06 -15.29
CA GLU A 118 -3.32 4.07 -15.98
C GLU A 118 -1.91 4.21 -15.41
N ILE A 119 -1.65 3.64 -14.23
CA ILE A 119 -0.36 3.73 -13.55
C ILE A 119 0.31 2.35 -13.48
N PRO A 120 1.64 2.28 -13.63
CA PRO A 120 2.37 1.03 -13.51
C PRO A 120 2.32 0.52 -12.07
N VAL A 121 1.94 -0.74 -11.90
CA VAL A 121 1.92 -1.44 -10.62
C VAL A 121 3.26 -2.18 -10.44
N PRO A 122 4.00 -1.92 -9.35
CA PRO A 122 5.21 -2.70 -9.05
C PRO A 122 4.89 -4.18 -8.82
N ARG A 123 5.63 -5.08 -9.48
CA ARG A 123 5.36 -6.53 -9.47
C ARG A 123 5.60 -7.20 -8.11
N ASN A 124 6.49 -6.66 -7.30
CA ASN A 124 6.98 -7.34 -6.10
C ASN A 124 6.00 -7.32 -4.93
N TYR A 125 4.97 -6.47 -4.99
CA TYR A 125 4.04 -6.28 -3.90
C TYR A 125 2.61 -6.22 -4.41
N ARG A 126 1.66 -6.64 -3.58
CA ARG A 126 0.24 -6.43 -3.83
C ARG A 126 -0.21 -5.10 -3.27
N TYR A 127 -1.17 -4.51 -3.97
CA TYR A 127 -1.72 -3.21 -3.62
C TYR A 127 -3.22 -3.30 -3.51
N VAL A 128 -3.76 -2.56 -2.55
CA VAL A 128 -5.15 -2.13 -2.54
C VAL A 128 -5.26 -0.90 -3.44
N MET A 129 -6.30 -0.86 -4.27
CA MET A 129 -6.80 0.38 -4.85
C MET A 129 -7.72 1.05 -3.84
N GLY A 130 -7.35 2.27 -3.42
CA GLY A 130 -8.12 3.07 -2.50
C GLY A 130 -9.30 3.80 -3.17
N GLU A 131 -10.10 4.49 -2.36
CA GLU A 131 -11.17 5.39 -2.81
C GLU A 131 -10.71 6.41 -3.83
N LYS A 132 -11.61 6.76 -4.76
CA LYS A 132 -11.33 7.75 -5.80
C LYS A 132 -11.11 9.12 -5.16
N HIS A 133 -9.99 9.75 -5.52
CA HIS A 133 -9.71 11.13 -5.12
C HIS A 133 -9.80 12.05 -6.34
N PRO A 134 -10.42 13.26 -6.26
CA PRO A 134 -10.60 14.14 -7.42
C PRO A 134 -9.30 14.57 -8.11
N LYS A 135 -8.19 14.63 -7.36
CA LYS A 135 -6.86 15.03 -7.86
C LYS A 135 -5.99 13.85 -8.29
N ALA A 136 -6.40 12.60 -8.05
CA ALA A 136 -5.60 11.42 -8.37
C ALA A 136 -6.31 10.57 -9.44
N LYS A 137 -5.52 10.00 -10.36
CA LYS A 137 -6.04 9.00 -11.30
C LYS A 137 -6.41 7.71 -10.57
N THR A 138 -5.51 7.23 -9.71
CA THR A 138 -5.67 6.03 -8.90
C THR A 138 -4.68 6.12 -7.73
N ILE A 139 -5.12 5.76 -6.53
CA ILE A 139 -4.26 5.67 -5.35
C ILE A 139 -4.07 4.19 -5.03
N LEU A 140 -2.81 3.77 -4.96
CA LEU A 140 -2.42 2.40 -4.63
C LEU A 140 -1.74 2.37 -3.27
N ILE A 141 -2.16 1.45 -2.41
CA ILE A 141 -1.77 1.41 -1.01
C ILE A 141 -1.41 -0.01 -0.60
N ARG A 142 -0.37 -0.15 0.20
CA ARG A 142 0.01 -1.40 0.88
C ARG A 142 0.67 -1.09 2.21
N PHE A 143 0.91 -2.10 3.04
CA PHE A 143 1.85 -1.93 4.14
C PHE A 143 3.24 -1.62 3.60
N ALA A 144 3.94 -0.68 4.25
CA ALA A 144 5.32 -0.38 3.92
C ALA A 144 6.24 -1.52 4.37
N THR A 145 7.40 -1.59 3.74
CA THR A 145 8.51 -2.46 4.13
C THR A 145 9.64 -1.62 4.70
N ILE A 146 10.62 -2.26 5.33
CA ILE A 146 11.88 -1.62 5.75
C ILE A 146 12.67 -1.00 4.59
N ASN A 147 12.36 -1.38 3.34
CA ASN A 147 13.01 -0.87 2.14
C ASN A 147 12.30 0.35 1.55
N ASP A 148 11.08 0.66 1.98
CA ASP A 148 10.34 1.84 1.54
C ASP A 148 10.85 3.08 2.27
N ARG A 149 12.00 3.58 1.82
CA ARG A 149 12.66 4.76 2.36
C ARG A 149 13.13 5.65 1.23
N LYS A 150 13.33 6.92 1.52
CA LYS A 150 13.84 7.87 0.53
C LYS A 150 15.19 7.37 0.04
N ALA A 151 15.37 7.23 -1.27
CA ALA A 151 16.68 6.93 -1.82
C ALA A 151 17.61 8.09 -1.46
N ASN A 152 18.73 7.80 -0.81
CA ASN A 152 19.77 8.81 -0.59
C ASN A 152 20.19 9.30 -1.98
N GLN A 153 19.89 10.57 -2.29
CA GLN A 153 20.52 11.25 -3.41
C GLN A 153 22.02 11.21 -3.11
N GLN A 154 22.77 10.36 -3.80
CA GLN A 154 24.21 10.57 -3.91
C GLN A 154 24.34 11.95 -4.56
N VAL A 155 24.85 12.90 -3.78
CA VAL A 155 25.27 14.20 -4.32
C VAL A 155 26.25 13.86 -5.44
N PRO A 156 26.02 14.28 -6.68
CA PRO A 156 27.01 14.04 -7.73
C PRO A 156 28.33 14.64 -7.26
N ASP A 157 29.40 13.84 -7.30
CA ASP A 157 30.75 14.30 -6.96
C ASP A 157 30.98 15.64 -7.65
N LYS A 158 31.27 16.68 -6.86
CA LYS A 158 31.68 17.98 -7.39
C LYS A 158 32.84 17.69 -8.35
N ALA A 159 32.65 18.01 -9.63
CA ALA A 159 33.74 18.02 -10.59
C ALA A 159 34.91 18.83 -9.99
N PRO A 160 36.17 18.39 -10.15
CA PRO A 160 37.30 19.16 -9.66
C PRO A 160 37.26 20.52 -10.35
N ASN A 161 37.32 21.59 -9.56
CA ASN A 161 37.55 22.92 -10.11
C ASN A 161 38.87 22.92 -10.91
N GLU A 162 38.83 23.67 -12.01
CA GLU A 162 39.88 23.94 -12.99
C GLU A 162 41.31 24.07 -12.43
#